data_AF-A0A3D1IJ55-F1
#
_entry.id   AF-A0A3D1IJ55-F1
#
_cell.length_a   1.000
_cell.length_b   1.000
_cell.length_c   1.000
_cell.angle_alpha   90.00
_cell.angle_beta   90.00
_cell.angle_gamma   90.00
#
_symmetry.space_group_name_H-M   'P 1'
#
loop_
_entity.id
_entity.type
_entity.pdbx_description
1 polymer ?
#
loop_
_entity_poly.entity_id
_entity_poly.type
_entity_poly.pdbx_seq_one_letter_code
_entity_poly.pdbx_strand_id
1 'polypeptide(L)'
;FNFNWHNNYVYADNAAPLLPKGTVVEITSWWDNTSANRANPDPNQWVGWGDRTVDEMAHAWVNVTYLDDEDFEAAKAEREATLAETTDGGEQ
;
A
#
# COMPACT_ATOMS: atom_id res chain seq x y z
N PHE A 1 -20.77 -8.49 5.29
CA PHE A 1 -19.60 -8.96 4.51
C PHE A 1 -18.96 -7.73 3.90
N ASN A 2 -17.68 -7.48 4.18
CA ASN A 2 -16.94 -6.36 3.62
C ASN A 2 -15.78 -6.91 2.78
N PHE A 3 -15.82 -6.71 1.46
CA PHE A 3 -14.92 -7.36 0.50
C PHE A 3 -13.88 -6.37 -0.03
N ASN A 4 -12.92 -6.03 0.83
CA ASN A 4 -11.88 -5.04 0.54
C ASN A 4 -10.51 -5.66 0.22
N TRP A 5 -10.42 -6.98 0.04
CA TRP A 5 -9.17 -7.70 -0.17
C TRP A 5 -9.29 -8.50 -1.48
N HIS A 6 -8.24 -8.47 -2.31
CA HIS A 6 -8.24 -8.79 -3.76
C HIS A 6 -8.77 -7.70 -4.70
N ASN A 7 -8.62 -6.42 -4.35
CA ASN A 7 -8.77 -5.32 -5.30
C ASN A 7 -7.42 -4.70 -5.60
N ASN A 8 -7.25 -4.19 -6.82
CA ASN A 8 -6.12 -3.33 -7.14
C ASN A 8 -6.50 -1.89 -6.77
N TYR A 9 -5.74 -1.31 -5.85
CA TYR A 9 -5.87 0.10 -5.49
C TYR A 9 -4.79 0.88 -6.23
N VAL A 10 -5.21 1.58 -7.29
CA VAL A 10 -4.33 2.39 -8.11
C VAL A 10 -4.28 3.81 -7.55
N TYR A 11 -3.09 4.39 -7.45
CA TYR A 11 -2.94 5.79 -7.09
C TYR A 11 -3.68 6.68 -8.10
N ALA A 12 -4.23 7.79 -7.62
CA ALA A 12 -4.66 8.87 -8.52
C ALA A 12 -3.45 9.41 -9.30
N ASP A 13 -3.75 10.12 -10.40
CA ASP A 13 -2.72 10.78 -11.19
C ASP A 13 -1.87 11.67 -10.29
N ASN A 14 -0.56 11.56 -10.42
CA ASN A 14 0.39 12.30 -9.60
C ASN A 14 0.16 12.09 -8.09
N ALA A 15 -0.34 10.95 -7.62
CA ALA A 15 -0.39 10.61 -6.19
C ALA A 15 0.60 9.49 -5.81
N ALA A 16 1.11 8.75 -6.79
CA ALA A 16 2.11 7.72 -6.55
C ALA A 16 3.40 8.33 -5.98
N PRO A 17 4.01 7.71 -4.95
CA PRO A 17 5.24 8.22 -4.37
C PRO A 17 6.45 7.96 -5.29
N LEU A 18 7.34 8.94 -5.39
CA LEU A 18 8.69 8.72 -5.89
C LEU A 18 9.53 8.16 -4.74
N LEU A 19 10.16 7.01 -4.96
CA LEU A 19 10.94 6.30 -3.95
C LEU A 19 12.43 6.44 -4.27
N PRO A 20 13.19 7.29 -3.54
CA PRO A 20 14.62 7.43 -3.77
C PRO A 20 15.37 6.11 -3.58
N LYS A 21 16.53 5.99 -4.21
CA LYS A 21 17.43 4.86 -4.04
C LYS A 21 17.71 4.61 -2.55
N GLY A 22 17.59 3.34 -2.14
CA GLY A 22 17.77 2.93 -0.75
C GLY A 22 16.48 2.90 0.07
N THR A 23 15.33 3.25 -0.51
CA THR A 23 14.03 3.07 0.14
C THR A 23 13.76 1.60 0.46
N VAL A 24 13.25 1.34 1.66
CA VAL A 24 12.74 0.02 2.09
C VAL A 24 11.23 0.10 2.23
N VAL A 25 10.53 -0.85 1.61
CA VAL A 25 9.07 -0.99 1.74
C VAL A 25 8.80 -2.09 2.76
N GLU A 26 8.23 -1.71 3.90
CA GLU A 26 7.79 -2.64 4.94
C GLU A 26 6.28 -2.87 4.83
N ILE A 27 5.87 -4.13 4.92
CA ILE A 27 4.46 -4.52 4.86
C ILE A 27 4.14 -5.33 6.11
N THR A 28 3.26 -4.78 6.95
CA THR A 28 2.80 -5.44 8.17
C THR A 28 1.35 -5.89 7.98
N SER A 29 1.06 -7.14 8.35
CA SER A 29 -0.29 -7.68 8.35
C SER A 29 -0.69 -8.07 9.77
N TRP A 30 -1.99 -7.92 10.06
CA TRP A 30 -2.55 -8.17 11.38
C TRP A 30 -3.77 -9.06 11.25
N TRP A 31 -3.86 -10.05 12.14
CA TRP A 31 -5.02 -10.93 12.26
C TRP A 31 -5.73 -10.65 13.58
N ASP A 32 -7.04 -10.42 13.51
CA ASP A 32 -7.88 -10.25 14.70
C ASP A 32 -8.37 -11.62 15.18
N ASN A 33 -7.64 -12.17 16.15
CA ASN A 33 -7.95 -13.43 16.82
C ASN A 33 -8.74 -13.23 18.12
N THR A 34 -9.38 -12.08 18.32
CA THR A 34 -10.18 -11.83 19.53
C THR A 34 -11.50 -12.59 19.50
N SER A 35 -12.03 -12.96 20.67
CA SER A 35 -13.36 -13.61 20.77
C SER A 35 -14.53 -12.72 20.36
N ALA A 36 -14.29 -11.41 20.18
CA ALA A 36 -15.28 -10.47 19.68
C ALA A 36 -15.46 -10.55 18.15
N ASN A 37 -14.46 -11.07 17.43
CA ASN A 37 -14.52 -11.21 15.99
C ASN A 37 -15.40 -12.38 15.59
N ARG A 38 -16.68 -12.11 15.31
CA ARG A 38 -17.66 -13.14 14.88
C ARG A 38 -17.30 -13.83 13.55
N ALA A 39 -16.38 -13.27 12.75
CA ALA A 39 -15.89 -13.89 11.53
C ALA A 39 -14.80 -14.94 11.80
N ASN A 40 -14.23 -14.95 13.00
CA ASN A 40 -13.30 -15.96 13.45
C ASN A 40 -14.05 -17.06 14.24
N PRO A 41 -14.17 -18.28 13.69
CA PRO A 41 -15.01 -19.33 14.28
C PRO A 41 -14.43 -19.94 15.57
N ASP A 42 -13.11 -19.94 15.76
CA ASP A 42 -12.46 -20.40 16.99
C ASP A 42 -11.18 -19.59 17.28
N PRO A 43 -11.26 -18.57 18.15
CA PRO A 43 -10.11 -17.72 18.49
C PRO A 43 -9.02 -18.44 19.30
N ASN A 44 -9.26 -19.67 19.78
CA ASN A 44 -8.27 -20.42 20.54
C ASN A 44 -7.45 -21.38 19.67
N GLN A 45 -7.83 -21.59 18.40
CA GLN A 45 -7.01 -22.39 17.50
C GLN A 45 -5.77 -21.64 17.07
N TRP A 46 -4.66 -22.36 17.01
CA TRP A 46 -3.48 -21.89 16.31
C TRP A 46 -3.68 -22.11 14.81
N VAL A 47 -3.61 -21.03 14.03
CA VAL A 47 -3.64 -21.07 12.57
C VAL A 47 -2.35 -20.49 12.05
N GLY A 48 -1.68 -21.23 11.17
CA GLY A 48 -0.45 -20.82 10.53
C GLY A 48 -0.66 -20.44 9.07
N TRP A 49 0.43 -20.08 8.40
CA TRP A 49 0.45 -19.85 6.97
C TRP A 49 0.28 -21.15 6.17
N GLY A 50 -0.45 -21.10 5.05
CA GLY A 50 -0.59 -22.22 4.11
C GLY A 50 -1.60 -21.98 3.00
N ASP A 51 -1.72 -22.94 2.08
CA ASP A 51 -2.54 -22.83 0.86
C ASP A 51 -3.96 -23.39 1.02
N ARG A 52 -4.30 -23.96 2.18
CA ARG A 52 -5.64 -24.51 2.42
C ARG A 52 -6.59 -23.40 2.83
N THR A 53 -7.87 -23.62 2.61
CA THR A 53 -8.93 -22.68 3.06
C THR A 53 -9.01 -22.49 4.58
N VAL A 54 -8.30 -23.31 5.36
CA VAL A 54 -8.24 -23.26 6.82
C VAL A 54 -6.93 -22.65 7.33
N ASP A 55 -6.01 -22.32 6.43
CA ASP A 55 -4.74 -21.65 6.74
C ASP A 55 -4.87 -20.14 6.47
N GLU A 56 -3.97 -19.36 7.05
CA GLU A 56 -3.91 -17.91 6.88
C GLU A 56 -2.96 -17.50 5.76
N MET A 57 -3.19 -16.31 5.19
CA MET A 57 -2.31 -15.69 4.21
C MET A 57 -2.16 -14.20 4.50
N ALA A 58 -0.92 -13.70 4.39
CA ALA A 58 -0.63 -12.28 4.27
C ALA A 58 0.18 -12.06 3.01
N HIS A 59 -0.40 -11.35 2.06
CA HIS A 59 0.21 -11.12 0.76
C HIS A 59 -0.14 -9.72 0.28
N ALA A 60 0.87 -8.98 -0.17
CA ALA A 60 0.70 -7.73 -0.88
C ALA A 60 1.35 -7.84 -2.26
N TRP A 61 0.59 -7.49 -3.30
CA TRP A 61 1.10 -7.29 -4.64
C TRP A 61 1.35 -5.80 -4.87
N VAL A 62 2.61 -5.44 -5.09
CA VAL A 62 3.03 -4.05 -5.31
C VAL A 62 3.66 -3.95 -6.69
N ASN A 63 3.08 -3.13 -7.56
CA ASN A 63 3.66 -2.79 -8.86
C ASN A 63 4.61 -1.61 -8.68
N VAL A 64 5.82 -1.72 -9.23
CA VAL A 64 6.85 -0.68 -9.17
C VAL A 64 7.42 -0.46 -10.57
N THR A 65 7.58 0.80 -10.94
CA THR A 65 8.32 1.21 -12.14
C THR A 65 9.68 1.73 -11.70
N TYR A 66 10.74 1.21 -12.28
CA TYR A 66 12.10 1.68 -12.02
C TYR A 66 12.43 2.84 -12.95
N LEU A 67 13.02 3.89 -12.38
CA LEU A 67 13.56 5.04 -13.08
C LEU A 67 15.08 5.02 -12.96
N ASP A 68 15.78 5.54 -13.95
CA ASP A 68 17.17 5.91 -13.78
C ASP A 68 17.29 7.26 -13.04
N ASP A 69 18.52 7.68 -12.76
CA ASP A 69 18.77 8.89 -11.98
C ASP A 69 18.29 10.16 -12.72
N GLU A 70 18.34 10.19 -14.05
CA GLU A 70 17.91 11.35 -14.84
C GLU A 70 16.38 11.47 -14.83
N ASP A 71 15.67 10.37 -15.12
CA ASP A 71 14.21 10.31 -15.09
C ASP A 71 13.65 10.58 -13.69
N PHE A 72 14.34 10.11 -12.64
CA PHE A 72 13.93 10.36 -11.26
C PHE A 72 14.01 11.83 -10.88
N GLU A 73 15.12 12.51 -11.21
CA GLU A 73 15.28 13.94 -10.91
C GLU A 73 14.31 14.80 -11.73
N ALA A 74 14.03 14.42 -12.98
CA ALA A 74 13.01 15.08 -13.80
C ALA A 74 11.60 14.95 -13.19
N ALA A 75 11.19 13.74 -12.81
CA ALA A 75 9.89 13.49 -12.18
C ALA A 75 9.73 14.21 -10.84
N LYS A 76 10.82 14.30 -10.07
CA LYS A 76 10.86 15.03 -8.81
C LYS A 76 10.68 16.53 -9.02
N ALA A 77 11.41 17.12 -9.97
CA ALA A 77 11.29 18.55 -10.30
C ALA A 77 9.88 18.91 -10.78
N GLU A 78 9.27 18.09 -11.63
CA GLU A 78 7.88 18.27 -12.08
C GLU A 78 6.89 18.28 -10.91
N ARG A 79 7.09 17.36 -9.95
CA ARG A 79 6.24 17.25 -8.77
C ARG A 79 6.38 18.43 -7.82
N GLU A 80 7.60 18.92 -7.63
CA GLU A 80 7.86 20.13 -6.83
C GLU A 80 7.22 21.37 -7.47
N ALA A 81 7.29 21.52 -8.79
CA ALA A 81 6.64 22.62 -9.51
C ALA A 81 5.11 22.57 -9.37
N THR A 82 4.51 21.40 -9.56
CA THR A 82 3.05 21.21 -9.45
C THR A 82 2.53 21.53 -8.04
N LEU A 83 3.29 21.15 -7.01
CA LEU A 83 2.94 21.47 -5.62
C LEU A 83 3.04 22.97 -5.32
N ALA A 84 4.04 23.65 -5.88
CA ALA A 84 4.20 25.09 -5.72
C ALA A 84 3.03 25.86 -6.36
N GLU A 85 2.61 25.48 -7.58
CA GLU A 85 1.46 26.09 -8.27
C GLU A 85 0.14 25.88 -7.54
N THR A 86 -0.06 24.69 -6.95
CA THR A 86 -1.26 24.37 -6.17
C THR A 86 -1.32 25.19 -4.87
N THR A 87 -0.17 25.53 -4.29
CA THR A 87 -0.07 26.30 -3.04
C THR A 87 -0.35 27.79 -3.27
N ASP A 88 0.11 28.35 -4.39
CA ASP A 88 -0.10 29.77 -4.75
C ASP A 88 -1.55 30.06 -5.19
N GLY A 89 -2.24 29.08 -5.76
CA GLY A 89 -3.65 29.20 -6.18
C GLY A 89 -4.70 29.12 -5.06
N GLY A 90 -4.29 28.81 -3.81
CA GLY A 90 -5.19 28.66 -2.65
C GLY A 90 -5.36 29.90 -1.78
N GLU A 91 -4.62 30.98 -2.06
CA GLU A 91 -4.66 32.24 -1.29
C GLU A 91 -5.48 33.37 -1.96
N GLN A 92 -6.39 33.04 -2.89
CA GLN A 92 -7.33 34.00 -3.49
C GLN A 92 -8.79 33.71 -3.16
#